data_AF-A0A965CW60-F1
#
_entry.id   AF-A0A965CW60-F1
#
_cell.length_a   1.000
_cell.length_b   1.000
_cell.length_c   1.000
_cell.angle_alpha   90.00
_cell.angle_beta   90.00
_cell.angle_gamma   90.00
#
_symmetry.space_group_name_H-M   'P 1'
#
loop_
_entity.id
_entity.type
_entity.pdbx_description
1 polymer ?
#
loop_
_entity_poly.entity_id
_entity_poly.type
_entity_poly.pdbx_seq_one_letter_code
_entity_poly.pdbx_strand_id
1 'polypeptide(L)'
;MNRNQAIALAFAAGNILLILLFPPFDAYSIANSKVPVFTGFEFYPRHTTNMVINLSLLYLEIMVVLINAGIALLLLRDKKVVVSRRRISLQNATLIFVAINLIVIVLFPPFESVYAMTNAALPTFEGFYFIFARQENHVIVATILYLEVFLVLINGALFWLIFRERKQVALSPEEAMKMMLAMRNKRS
;
A
#
# COMPACT_ATOMS: atom_id res chain seq x y z
N MET A 1 16.55 13.45 11.96
CA MET A 1 15.99 12.37 11.12
C MET A 1 16.93 11.17 11.24
N ASN A 2 16.44 10.02 11.69
CA ASN A 2 17.29 8.83 11.84
C ASN A 2 17.64 8.25 10.45
N ARG A 3 18.78 7.55 10.31
CA ARG A 3 19.21 6.89 9.07
C ARG A 3 18.10 6.04 8.44
N ASN A 4 17.29 5.37 9.28
CA ASN A 4 16.17 4.58 8.80
C ASN A 4 15.04 5.45 8.19
N GLN A 5 14.75 6.60 8.78
CA GLN A 5 13.80 7.58 8.21
C GLN A 5 14.31 8.14 6.88
N ALA A 6 15.62 8.38 6.77
CA ALA A 6 16.24 8.82 5.52
C ALA A 6 16.14 7.75 4.41
N ILE A 7 16.35 6.47 4.75
CA ILE A 7 16.17 5.35 3.81
C ILE A 7 14.71 5.24 3.37
N ALA A 8 13.75 5.33 4.30
CA ALA A 8 12.33 5.27 3.98
C ALA A 8 11.91 6.41 3.04
N LEU A 9 12.42 7.62 3.26
CA LEU A 9 12.20 8.76 2.37
C LEU A 9 12.86 8.57 0.99
N ALA A 10 14.08 8.05 0.93
CA ALA A 10 14.75 7.76 -0.33
C ALA A 10 13.98 6.72 -1.15
N PHE A 11 13.43 5.69 -0.48
CA PHE A 11 12.59 4.69 -1.11
C PHE A 11 11.27 5.28 -1.63
N ALA A 12 10.59 6.11 -0.82
CA ALA A 12 9.38 6.80 -1.24
C ALA A 12 9.63 7.73 -2.43
N ALA A 13 10.74 8.50 -2.41
CA ALA A 13 11.15 9.35 -3.52
C ALA A 13 11.42 8.54 -4.79
N GLY A 14 12.07 7.37 -4.68
CA GLY A 14 12.28 6.46 -5.79
C GLY A 14 10.98 5.91 -6.37
N ASN A 15 9.99 5.59 -5.53
CA ASN A 15 8.67 5.14 -5.97
C ASN A 15 7.90 6.25 -6.67
N ILE A 16 7.91 7.47 -6.13
CA ILE A 16 7.30 8.64 -6.78
C ILE A 16 7.97 8.86 -8.15
N LEU A 17 9.30 8.79 -8.22
CA LEU A 17 10.02 8.95 -9.48
C LEU A 17 9.63 7.87 -10.50
N LEU A 18 9.45 6.61 -10.06
CA LEU A 18 8.96 5.53 -10.92
C LEU A 18 7.54 5.79 -11.43
N ILE A 19 6.61 6.20 -10.55
CA ILE A 19 5.23 6.55 -10.91
C ILE A 19 5.22 7.70 -11.93
N LEU A 20 6.09 8.70 -11.76
CA LEU A 20 6.20 9.81 -12.70
C LEU A 20 6.88 9.43 -14.02
N LEU A 21 7.80 8.46 -14.00
CA LEU A 21 8.41 7.90 -15.21
C LEU A 21 7.44 7.02 -15.99
N PHE A 22 6.57 6.29 -15.28
CA PHE A 22 5.61 5.33 -15.83
C PHE A 22 4.19 5.66 -15.35
N PRO A 23 3.63 6.83 -15.69
CA PRO A 23 2.31 7.19 -15.21
C PRO A 23 1.24 6.32 -15.88
N PRO A 24 0.07 6.20 -15.23
CA PRO A 24 -1.07 5.54 -15.84
C PRO A 24 -1.61 6.38 -16.98
N PHE A 25 -1.84 5.74 -18.12
CA PHE A 25 -2.40 6.36 -19.31
C PHE A 25 -3.75 5.76 -19.67
N ASP A 26 -4.62 6.63 -20.14
CA ASP A 26 -5.80 6.30 -20.91
C ASP A 26 -5.54 6.64 -22.39
N ALA A 27 -6.03 5.85 -23.34
CA ALA A 27 -5.91 6.14 -24.77
C ALA A 27 -7.28 6.31 -25.42
N TYR A 28 -7.32 7.16 -26.44
CA TYR A 28 -8.48 7.32 -27.29
C TYR A 28 -8.51 6.23 -28.37
N SER A 29 -9.62 5.53 -28.49
CA SER A 29 -9.84 4.59 -29.60
C SER A 29 -9.99 5.35 -30.92
N ILE A 30 -9.31 4.88 -31.97
CA ILE A 30 -9.38 5.41 -33.33
C ILE A 30 -10.82 5.35 -33.88
N ALA A 31 -11.66 4.45 -33.35
CA ALA A 31 -13.01 4.20 -33.83
C ALA A 31 -14.10 5.08 -33.21
N ASN A 32 -13.86 5.74 -32.06
CA ASN A 32 -14.81 6.67 -31.43
C ASN A 32 -14.09 7.60 -30.42
N SER A 33 -13.66 8.76 -30.92
CA SER A 33 -12.61 9.61 -30.35
C SER A 33 -13.04 10.57 -29.22
N LYS A 34 -13.96 10.17 -28.34
CA LYS A 34 -14.48 11.10 -27.29
C LYS A 34 -14.27 10.67 -25.86
N VAL A 35 -14.01 9.38 -25.58
CA VAL A 35 -13.82 8.89 -24.21
C VAL A 35 -12.51 8.10 -24.15
N PRO A 36 -11.58 8.47 -23.26
CA PRO A 36 -10.32 7.78 -23.10
C PRO A 36 -10.53 6.51 -22.24
N VAL A 37 -9.87 5.41 -22.60
CA VAL A 37 -9.93 4.12 -21.88
C VAL A 37 -8.56 3.76 -21.34
N PHE A 38 -8.50 3.27 -20.10
CA PHE A 38 -7.24 2.89 -19.46
C PHE A 38 -6.48 1.83 -20.27
N THR A 39 -5.22 2.13 -20.62
CA THR A 39 -4.36 1.23 -21.40
C THR A 39 -3.22 0.65 -20.62
N GLY A 40 -2.86 1.23 -19.47
CA GLY A 40 -1.78 0.74 -18.61
C GLY A 40 -0.78 1.83 -18.23
N PHE A 41 0.43 1.38 -17.89
CA PHE A 41 1.54 2.24 -17.48
C PHE A 41 2.58 2.29 -18.59
N GLU A 42 2.87 3.49 -19.08
CA GLU A 42 3.84 3.68 -20.16
C GLU A 42 4.92 4.66 -19.77
N PHE A 43 6.09 4.50 -20.37
CA PHE A 43 7.21 5.39 -20.13
C PHE A 43 6.90 6.79 -20.69
N TYR A 44 6.69 7.78 -19.80
CA TYR A 44 6.22 9.13 -20.14
C TYR A 44 6.98 9.80 -21.30
N PRO A 45 8.32 9.70 -21.41
CA PRO A 45 9.07 10.31 -22.51
C PRO A 45 8.77 9.74 -23.91
N ARG A 46 8.05 8.62 -24.02
CA ARG A 46 7.71 7.96 -25.30
C ARG A 46 6.20 7.85 -25.55
N HIS A 47 5.36 8.62 -24.84
CA HIS A 47 3.92 8.56 -25.01
C HIS A 47 3.49 8.88 -26.45
N THR A 48 2.44 8.20 -26.91
CA THR A 48 1.85 8.44 -28.24
C THR A 48 0.83 9.58 -28.19
N THR A 49 0.57 10.24 -29.32
CA THR A 49 -0.31 11.43 -29.42
C THR A 49 -1.76 11.21 -29.00
N ASN A 50 -2.21 9.96 -28.83
CA ASN A 50 -3.58 9.62 -28.48
C ASN A 50 -3.74 9.17 -27.02
N MET A 51 -2.73 9.39 -26.18
CA MET A 51 -2.73 9.01 -24.76
C MET A 51 -2.84 10.24 -23.86
N VAL A 52 -3.59 10.10 -22.77
CA VAL A 52 -3.76 11.10 -21.71
C VAL A 52 -3.46 10.44 -20.38
N ILE A 53 -2.79 11.17 -19.49
CA ILE A 53 -2.51 10.66 -18.15
C ILE A 53 -3.84 10.52 -17.40
N ASN A 54 -4.08 9.34 -16.83
CA ASN A 54 -5.17 9.11 -15.91
C ASN A 54 -4.83 9.77 -14.56
N LEU A 55 -5.20 11.04 -14.42
CA LEU A 55 -4.88 11.83 -13.22
C LEU A 55 -5.47 11.24 -11.94
N SER A 56 -6.62 10.57 -12.03
CA SER A 56 -7.26 9.92 -10.87
C SER A 56 -6.41 8.76 -10.36
N LEU A 57 -5.94 7.89 -11.26
CA LEU A 57 -5.08 6.76 -10.89
C LEU A 57 -3.69 7.26 -10.45
N LEU A 58 -3.12 8.24 -11.15
CA LEU A 58 -1.84 8.85 -10.78
C LEU A 58 -1.89 9.47 -9.38
N TYR A 59 -2.98 10.19 -9.07
CA TYR A 59 -3.18 10.78 -7.75
C TYR A 59 -3.28 9.69 -6.67
N LEU A 60 -4.02 8.62 -6.93
CA LEU A 60 -4.15 7.48 -6.02
C LEU A 60 -2.78 6.88 -5.69
N GLU A 61 -1.97 6.59 -6.70
CA GLU A 61 -0.64 5.98 -6.54
C GLU A 61 0.32 6.87 -5.74
N ILE A 62 0.34 8.17 -6.04
CA ILE A 62 1.15 9.14 -5.30
C ILE A 62 0.68 9.20 -3.84
N MET A 63 -0.64 9.29 -3.60
CA MET A 63 -1.18 9.34 -2.23
C MET A 63 -0.82 8.09 -1.43
N VAL A 64 -0.88 6.91 -2.04
CA VAL A 64 -0.46 5.65 -1.42
C VAL A 64 0.99 5.70 -0.97
N VAL A 65 1.89 6.13 -1.87
CA VAL A 65 3.33 6.22 -1.53
C VAL A 65 3.56 7.23 -0.42
N LEU A 66 2.88 8.37 -0.44
CA LEU A 66 2.98 9.40 0.59
C LEU A 66 2.43 8.93 1.95
N ILE A 67 1.31 8.22 1.97
CA ILE A 67 0.74 7.63 3.19
C ILE A 67 1.72 6.60 3.76
N ASN A 68 2.26 5.72 2.93
CA ASN A 68 3.24 4.71 3.33
C ASN A 68 4.52 5.35 3.89
N ALA A 69 5.01 6.41 3.23
CA ALA A 69 6.15 7.20 3.71
C ALA A 69 5.86 7.87 5.06
N GLY A 70 4.67 8.47 5.21
CA GLY A 70 4.22 9.09 6.45
C GLY A 70 4.14 8.11 7.61
N ILE A 71 3.57 6.93 7.39
CA ILE A 71 3.51 5.88 8.42
C ILE A 71 4.92 5.39 8.74
N ALA A 72 5.77 5.11 7.75
CA ALA A 72 7.16 4.70 7.97
C ALA A 72 7.94 5.74 8.79
N LEU A 73 7.76 7.05 8.51
CA LEU A 73 8.38 8.13 9.28
C LEU A 73 7.93 8.15 10.73
N LEU A 74 6.63 7.94 10.99
CA LEU A 74 6.07 7.87 12.34
C LEU A 74 6.57 6.63 13.10
N LEU A 75 6.72 5.49 12.43
CA LEU A 75 7.18 4.24 13.02
C LEU A 75 8.69 4.23 13.30
N LEU A 76 9.47 4.84 12.42
CA LEU A 76 10.93 4.95 12.54
C LEU A 76 11.37 6.13 13.40
N ARG A 77 10.41 6.86 14.00
CA ARG A 77 10.69 7.89 14.98
C ARG A 77 11.20 7.21 16.26
N ASP A 78 12.40 7.59 16.70
CA ASP A 78 13.03 7.01 17.88
C ASP A 78 12.10 7.14 19.10
N LYS A 79 11.53 6.00 19.53
CA LYS A 79 10.80 5.88 20.80
C LYS A 79 11.78 5.41 21.86
N LYS A 80 11.95 6.20 22.92
CA LYS A 80 12.49 5.68 24.19
C LYS A 80 11.59 4.54 24.62
N VAL A 81 12.16 3.34 24.74
CA VAL A 81 11.43 2.12 25.10
C VAL A 81 10.87 2.29 26.51
N VAL A 82 9.59 2.64 26.62
CA VAL A 82 8.84 2.54 27.87
C VAL A 82 8.21 1.16 27.87
N VAL A 83 8.72 0.28 28.73
CA VAL A 83 8.17 -1.05 28.96
C VAL A 83 6.74 -0.88 29.47
N SER A 84 5.74 -1.07 28.61
CA SER A 84 4.33 -0.98 28.98
C SER A 84 3.64 -2.27 28.60
N ARG A 85 3.05 -2.93 29.60
CA ARG A 85 2.11 -4.06 29.48
C ARG A 85 0.95 -3.62 28.57
N ARG A 86 0.95 -3.98 27.29
CA ARG A 86 -0.25 -3.85 26.44
C ARG A 86 -0.77 -5.23 26.03
N ARG A 87 -2.04 -5.46 26.37
CA ARG A 87 -2.80 -6.72 26.26
C ARG A 87 -3.22 -7.10 24.83
N ILE A 88 -2.71 -6.40 23.80
CA ILE A 88 -2.84 -6.77 22.39
C ILE A 88 -1.47 -6.47 21.77
N SER A 89 -0.81 -7.50 21.22
CA SER A 89 0.45 -7.28 20.51
C SER A 89 0.19 -6.35 19.33
N LEU A 90 1.11 -5.43 19.05
CA LEU A 90 0.97 -4.51 17.91
C LEU A 90 0.80 -5.27 16.58
N GLN A 91 1.34 -6.50 16.50
CA GLN A 91 1.08 -7.43 15.40
C GLN A 91 -0.40 -7.81 15.26
N ASN A 92 -1.08 -8.15 16.35
CA ASN A 92 -2.50 -8.50 16.31
C ASN A 92 -3.35 -7.30 15.90
N ALA A 93 -2.99 -6.10 16.35
CA ALA A 93 -3.66 -4.87 15.91
C ALA A 93 -3.47 -4.62 14.41
N THR A 94 -2.28 -4.88 13.87
CA THR A 94 -2.04 -4.83 12.41
C THR A 94 -2.90 -5.83 11.64
N LEU A 95 -3.00 -7.07 12.11
CA LEU A 95 -3.84 -8.08 11.45
C LEU A 95 -5.32 -7.67 11.44
N ILE A 96 -5.83 -7.14 12.55
CA ILE A 96 -7.20 -6.62 12.63
C ILE A 96 -7.39 -5.45 11.65
N PHE A 97 -6.43 -4.52 11.59
CA PHE A 97 -6.48 -3.39 10.66
C PHE A 97 -6.50 -3.85 9.20
N VAL A 98 -5.64 -4.80 8.82
CA VAL A 98 -5.62 -5.40 7.47
C VAL A 98 -6.95 -6.06 7.17
N ALA A 99 -7.49 -6.85 8.10
CA ALA A 99 -8.78 -7.52 7.92
C ALA A 99 -9.92 -6.52 7.67
N ILE A 100 -9.97 -5.42 8.44
CA ILE A 100 -10.96 -4.36 8.24
C ILE A 100 -10.81 -3.72 6.85
N ASN A 101 -9.58 -3.40 6.42
CA ASN A 101 -9.35 -2.80 5.11
C ASN A 101 -9.76 -3.74 3.97
N LEU A 102 -9.44 -5.03 4.07
CA LEU A 102 -9.87 -6.02 3.08
C LEU A 102 -11.40 -6.15 3.04
N ILE A 103 -12.07 -6.13 4.20
CA ILE A 103 -13.54 -6.11 4.25
C ILE A 103 -14.08 -4.86 3.55
N VAL A 104 -13.51 -3.68 3.79
CA VAL A 104 -13.94 -2.44 3.14
C VAL A 104 -13.75 -2.52 1.61
N ILE A 105 -12.60 -2.99 1.13
CA ILE A 105 -12.33 -3.16 -0.30
C ILE A 105 -13.34 -4.10 -0.95
N VAL A 106 -13.66 -5.22 -0.29
CA VAL A 106 -14.65 -6.19 -0.81
C VAL A 106 -16.07 -5.62 -0.77
N LEU A 107 -16.41 -4.84 0.27
CA LEU A 107 -17.71 -4.20 0.38
C LEU A 107 -17.87 -3.01 -0.56
N PHE A 108 -16.77 -2.36 -0.95
CA PHE A 108 -16.75 -1.19 -1.80
C PHE A 108 -15.78 -1.39 -2.96
N PRO A 109 -16.02 -2.34 -3.87
CA PRO A 109 -15.09 -2.56 -4.97
C PRO A 109 -15.14 -1.42 -6.00
N PRO A 110 -14.07 -1.23 -6.77
CA PRO A 110 -14.04 -0.28 -7.86
C PRO A 110 -14.98 -0.75 -8.97
N PHE A 111 -15.88 0.13 -9.41
CA PHE A 111 -16.84 -0.14 -10.48
C PHE A 111 -16.63 0.78 -11.69
N GLU A 112 -16.92 0.22 -12.86
CA GLU A 112 -17.12 0.91 -14.12
C GLU A 112 -18.55 0.68 -14.61
N SER A 113 -19.12 1.62 -15.36
CA SER A 113 -20.42 1.42 -16.00
C SER A 113 -20.29 1.01 -17.46
N VAL A 114 -21.16 0.08 -17.87
CA VAL A 114 -21.29 -0.37 -19.25
C VAL A 114 -22.73 -0.13 -19.71
N TYR A 115 -22.98 1.02 -20.36
CA TYR A 115 -24.30 1.35 -20.89
C TYR A 115 -24.49 0.83 -22.32
N ALA A 116 -25.22 -0.26 -22.49
CA ALA A 116 -25.58 -0.81 -23.80
C ALA A 116 -26.84 -0.14 -24.40
N MET A 117 -26.80 1.17 -24.62
CA MET A 117 -27.82 1.86 -25.42
C MET A 117 -27.11 2.80 -26.39
N THR A 118 -26.96 2.33 -27.64
CA THR A 118 -26.38 2.99 -28.82
C THR A 118 -24.84 2.87 -29.00
N ASN A 119 -24.42 1.87 -29.79
CA ASN A 119 -23.21 1.73 -30.63
C ASN A 119 -21.81 2.26 -30.21
N ALA A 120 -21.56 2.66 -28.96
CA ALA A 120 -20.22 3.06 -28.51
C ALA A 120 -20.06 3.02 -26.98
N ALA A 121 -20.50 1.93 -26.34
CA ALA A 121 -20.36 1.77 -24.89
C ALA A 121 -18.90 1.50 -24.52
N LEU A 122 -18.14 2.54 -24.19
CA LEU A 122 -16.81 2.40 -23.60
C LEU A 122 -16.95 2.32 -22.07
N PRO A 123 -16.34 1.32 -21.41
CA PRO A 123 -16.36 1.23 -19.95
C PRO A 123 -15.78 2.50 -19.34
N THR A 124 -16.52 3.14 -18.42
CA THR A 124 -16.08 4.35 -17.73
C THR A 124 -16.01 4.08 -16.23
N PHE A 125 -14.85 4.31 -15.61
CA PHE A 125 -14.71 4.15 -14.17
C PHE A 125 -15.60 5.16 -13.42
N GLU A 126 -16.49 4.67 -12.55
CA GLU A 126 -17.44 5.51 -11.82
C GLU A 126 -17.05 5.69 -10.34
N GLY A 127 -16.23 4.79 -9.78
CA GLY A 127 -15.75 4.90 -8.41
C GLY A 127 -16.02 3.66 -7.57
N PHE A 128 -16.14 3.84 -6.25
CA PHE A 128 -16.32 2.76 -5.29
C PHE A 128 -17.74 2.80 -4.74
N TYR A 129 -18.49 1.73 -4.94
CA TYR A 129 -19.87 1.63 -4.50
C TYR A 129 -20.05 0.42 -3.61
N PHE A 130 -21.04 0.51 -2.70
CA PHE A 130 -21.36 -0.63 -1.88
C PHE A 130 -21.82 -1.80 -2.74
N ILE A 131 -21.21 -2.99 -2.58
CA ILE A 131 -21.41 -4.15 -3.45
C ILE A 131 -22.87 -4.61 -3.51
N PHE A 132 -23.65 -4.40 -2.45
CA PHE A 132 -25.08 -4.75 -2.39
C PHE A 132 -26.00 -3.64 -2.90
N ALA A 133 -25.49 -2.43 -3.16
CA ALA A 133 -26.22 -1.32 -3.79
C ALA A 133 -25.91 -1.23 -5.30
N ARG A 134 -25.37 -2.31 -5.89
CA ARG A 134 -24.92 -2.35 -7.28
C ARG A 134 -26.09 -2.13 -8.25
N GLN A 135 -25.96 -1.17 -9.16
CA GLN A 135 -26.87 -1.00 -10.29
C GLN A 135 -26.52 -1.99 -11.42
N GLU A 136 -27.48 -2.32 -12.28
CA GLU A 136 -27.36 -3.39 -13.29
C GLU A 136 -26.15 -3.22 -14.24
N ASN A 137 -25.72 -1.99 -14.49
CA ASN A 137 -24.67 -1.69 -15.46
C ASN A 137 -23.26 -1.60 -14.85
N HIS A 138 -23.11 -1.83 -13.54
CA HIS A 138 -21.81 -1.75 -12.87
C HIS A 138 -21.03 -3.07 -12.97
N VAL A 139 -19.81 -2.97 -13.51
CA VAL A 139 -18.83 -4.07 -13.61
C VAL A 139 -17.66 -3.74 -12.69
N ILE A 140 -17.14 -4.74 -11.98
CA ILE A 140 -15.98 -4.52 -11.09
C ILE A 140 -14.72 -4.39 -11.94
N VAL A 141 -13.96 -3.33 -11.72
CA VAL A 141 -12.64 -3.14 -12.34
C VAL A 141 -11.62 -4.00 -11.60
N ALA A 142 -11.50 -5.26 -12.00
CA ALA A 142 -10.66 -6.26 -11.33
C ALA A 142 -9.21 -5.81 -11.16
N THR A 143 -8.67 -5.07 -12.13
CA THR A 143 -7.30 -4.53 -12.06
C THR A 143 -7.11 -3.58 -10.88
N ILE A 144 -8.04 -2.64 -10.66
CA ILE A 144 -7.99 -1.71 -9.53
C ILE A 144 -8.20 -2.47 -8.23
N LEU A 145 -9.15 -3.40 -8.20
CA LEU A 145 -9.43 -4.23 -7.03
C LEU A 145 -8.18 -5.02 -6.59
N TYR A 146 -7.47 -5.63 -7.54
CA TYR A 146 -6.25 -6.37 -7.25
C TYR A 146 -5.15 -5.44 -6.73
N LEU A 147 -4.96 -4.27 -7.32
CA LEU A 147 -3.99 -3.28 -6.83
C LEU A 147 -4.25 -2.91 -5.38
N GLU A 148 -5.50 -2.62 -5.02
CA GLU A 148 -5.89 -2.27 -3.64
C GLU A 148 -5.64 -3.41 -2.66
N VAL A 149 -6.01 -4.64 -3.03
CA VAL A 149 -5.77 -5.83 -2.21
C VAL A 149 -4.28 -6.04 -2.00
N PHE A 150 -3.47 -6.00 -3.07
CA PHE A 150 -2.02 -6.18 -2.96
C PHE A 150 -1.39 -5.11 -2.08
N LEU A 151 -1.81 -3.87 -2.21
CA LEU A 151 -1.31 -2.74 -1.43
C LEU A 151 -1.61 -2.91 0.06
N VAL A 152 -2.85 -3.27 0.41
CA VAL A 152 -3.23 -3.55 1.80
C VAL A 152 -2.46 -4.74 2.37
N LEU A 153 -2.27 -5.80 1.59
CA LEU A 153 -1.50 -6.97 2.02
C LEU A 153 -0.02 -6.66 2.21
N ILE A 154 0.61 -5.91 1.29
CA ILE A 154 2.01 -5.48 1.40
C ILE A 154 2.19 -4.59 2.64
N ASN A 155 1.33 -3.59 2.81
CA ASN A 155 1.35 -2.70 3.97
C ASN A 155 1.15 -3.49 5.28
N GLY A 156 0.19 -4.41 5.27
CA GLY A 156 -0.07 -5.32 6.37
C GLY A 156 1.14 -6.18 6.74
N ALA A 157 1.76 -6.80 5.75
CA ALA A 157 2.96 -7.63 5.94
C ALA A 157 4.14 -6.81 6.47
N LEU A 158 4.36 -5.60 5.94
CA LEU A 158 5.40 -4.69 6.41
C LEU A 158 5.17 -4.29 7.87
N PHE A 159 3.96 -3.84 8.23
CA PHE A 159 3.64 -3.50 9.63
C PHE A 159 3.76 -4.71 10.55
N TRP A 160 3.31 -5.87 10.11
CA TRP A 160 3.37 -7.09 10.90
C TRP A 160 4.82 -7.53 11.16
N LEU A 161 5.71 -7.38 10.17
CA LEU A 161 7.15 -7.59 10.31
C LEU A 161 7.82 -6.54 11.21
N ILE A 162 7.44 -5.27 11.10
CA ILE A 162 7.99 -4.17 11.93
C ILE A 162 7.62 -4.39 13.40
N PHE A 163 6.38 -4.76 13.67
CA PHE A 163 5.91 -5.03 15.03
C PHE A 163 6.28 -6.41 15.54
N ARG A 164 7.10 -7.17 14.80
CA ARG A 164 7.64 -8.44 15.26
C ARG A 164 8.42 -8.21 16.53
N GLU A 165 7.81 -8.61 17.64
CA GLU A 165 8.48 -8.69 18.92
C GLU A 165 9.67 -9.63 18.74
N ARG A 166 10.89 -9.07 18.79
CA ARG A 166 12.06 -9.90 18.99
C ARG A 166 11.86 -10.51 20.38
N LYS A 167 11.66 -11.83 20.44
CA LYS A 167 11.87 -12.57 21.68
C LYS A 167 13.26 -12.17 22.15
N GLN A 168 13.35 -11.25 23.11
CA GLN A 168 14.56 -11.14 23.90
C GLN A 168 14.74 -12.54 24.44
N VAL A 169 15.85 -13.18 24.07
CA VAL A 169 16.31 -14.39 24.74
C VAL A 169 16.48 -13.94 26.19
N ALA A 170 15.43 -14.14 26.99
CA ALA A 170 15.50 -13.98 28.41
C ALA A 170 16.48 -15.07 28.82
N LEU A 171 17.74 -14.68 29.01
CA LEU A 171 18.76 -15.57 29.57
C LEU A 171 18.12 -16.22 30.78
N SER A 172 18.10 -17.56 30.78
CA SER A 172 17.68 -18.30 31.96
C SER A 172 18.49 -17.77 33.16
N PRO A 173 17.94 -17.71 34.38
CA PRO A 173 18.70 -17.31 35.56
C PRO A 173 20.05 -18.02 35.68
N GLU A 174 20.14 -19.27 35.22
CA GLU A 174 21.39 -20.03 35.12
C GLU A 174 22.38 -19.49 34.07
N GLU A 175 21.90 -19.06 32.90
CA GLU A 175 22.74 -18.51 31.83
C GLU A 175 23.25 -17.11 32.19
N ALA A 176 22.41 -16.28 32.82
CA ALA A 176 22.82 -14.99 33.34
C ALA A 176 23.88 -15.13 34.43
N MET A 177 23.72 -16.11 35.33
CA MET A 177 24.69 -16.41 36.39
C MET A 177 26.01 -16.96 35.84
N LYS A 178 25.97 -17.85 34.84
CA LYS A 178 27.17 -18.34 34.12
C LYS A 178 27.92 -17.20 33.43
N MET A 179 27.19 -16.28 32.78
CA MET A 179 27.79 -15.13 32.11
C MET A 179 28.46 -14.16 33.10
N MET A 180 27.82 -13.92 34.25
CA MET A 180 28.40 -13.12 35.34
C MET A 180 29.68 -13.73 35.92
N LEU A 181 29.69 -15.05 36.15
CA LEU A 181 30.87 -15.77 36.63
C LEU A 181 32.01 -15.73 35.62
N ALA A 182 31.71 -15.91 34.33
CA ALA A 182 32.70 -15.81 33.26
C ALA A 182 33.31 -14.40 33.15
N MET A 183 32.51 -13.34 33.35
CA MET A 183 33.02 -11.96 33.37
C MET A 183 33.83 -11.62 34.62
N ARG A 184 33.54 -12.24 35.76
CA ARG A 184 34.31 -12.08 37.00
C ARG A 184 35.69 -12.71 36.89
N ASN A 185 35.79 -13.93 36.35
CA ASN A 185 37.06 -14.64 36.19
C ASN A 185 37.96 -14.05 35.08
N LYS A 186 37.39 -13.28 34.13
CA LYS A 186 38.18 -12.56 33.12
C LYS A 186 38.83 -11.28 33.64
N ARG A 187 38.44 -10.80 34.83
CA ARG A 187 38.94 -9.56 35.45
C ARG A 187 39.91 -9.79 36.62
N SER A 188 40.14 -11.05 37.01
CA SER A 188 41.18 -11.46 37.97
C SER A 188 42.37 -12.04 37.23
#